data_AF-A0A926JRE5-F1
#
_entry.id   AF-A0A926JRE5-F1
#
_cell.length_a   1.000
_cell.length_b   1.000
_cell.length_c   1.000
_cell.angle_alpha   90.00
_cell.angle_beta   90.00
_cell.angle_gamma   90.00
#
_symmetry.space_group_name_H-M   'P 1'
#
loop_
_entity.id
_entity.type
_entity.pdbx_description
1 polymer ?
#
loop_
_entity_poly.entity_id
_entity_poly.type
_entity_poly.pdbx_seq_one_letter_code
_entity_poly.pdbx_strand_id
1 'polypeptide(L)'
;MLLLRVRHCSFESSLWKSSREQRISHLKNILEGEVLLSKSKAEVVELLGDEYNHYYVDRWKYFVTDLKSLPYKMYLEIEFRNNAVSVCRVKLV
;
A
#
# COMPACT_ATOMS: atom_id res chain seq x y z
N MET A 1 15.33 7.58 13.68
CA MET A 1 14.34 7.88 12.62
C MET A 1 15.09 7.81 11.29
N LEU A 2 14.99 6.71 10.54
CA LEU A 2 15.67 6.53 9.26
C LEU A 2 14.95 7.36 8.20
N LEU A 3 15.41 8.59 7.98
CA LEU A 3 14.96 9.45 6.91
C LEU A 3 15.53 8.93 5.59
N LEU A 4 14.89 7.91 5.01
CA LEU A 4 14.99 7.71 3.57
C LEU A 4 14.50 9.03 2.94
N ARG A 5 15.38 9.74 2.21
CA ARG A 5 15.00 10.92 1.43
C ARG A 5 14.16 10.46 0.24
N VAL A 6 12.95 10.00 0.51
CA VAL A 6 11.96 9.64 -0.50
C VAL A 6 11.30 10.94 -0.93
N ARG A 7 11.40 11.26 -2.22
CA ARG A 7 10.52 12.28 -2.81
C ARG A 7 9.12 11.71 -2.84
N HIS A 8 8.22 12.30 -2.08
CA HIS A 8 6.80 11.95 -2.12
C HIS A 8 6.15 12.56 -3.35
N CYS A 9 5.27 11.80 -3.99
CA CYS A 9 4.48 12.24 -5.14
C CYS A 9 3.00 11.91 -4.94
N SER A 10 2.14 12.51 -5.76
CA SER A 10 0.72 12.16 -5.82
C SER A 10 0.55 10.68 -6.16
N PHE A 11 -0.52 10.06 -5.66
CA PHE A 11 -0.81 8.67 -5.99
C PHE A 11 -1.19 8.54 -7.46
N GLU A 12 -0.48 7.66 -8.18
CA GLU A 12 -0.78 7.30 -9.56
C GLU A 12 -0.87 5.77 -9.66
N SER A 13 -2.06 5.27 -9.96
CA SER A 13 -2.34 3.83 -10.03
C SER A 13 -1.45 3.09 -11.04
N SER A 14 -1.20 3.70 -12.20
CA SER A 14 -0.33 3.15 -13.24
C SER A 14 1.12 2.96 -12.76
N LEU A 15 1.69 3.97 -12.08
CA LEU A 15 3.05 3.90 -11.54
C LEU A 15 3.16 2.88 -10.40
N TRP A 16 2.18 2.87 -9.49
CA TRP A 16 2.12 1.90 -8.39
C TRP A 16 2.14 0.45 -8.88
N LYS A 17 1.34 0.15 -9.92
CA LYS A 17 1.23 -1.19 -10.49
C LYS A 17 2.46 -1.58 -11.30
N SER A 18 3.04 -0.65 -12.04
CA SER A 18 4.15 -0.93 -12.96
C SER A 18 5.52 -0.96 -12.28
N SER A 19 5.71 -0.27 -11.16
CA SER A 19 7.01 -0.17 -10.50
C SER A 19 6.91 -0.32 -8.98
N ARG A 20 7.35 -1.49 -8.48
CA ARG A 20 7.45 -1.75 -7.03
C ARG A 20 8.40 -0.78 -6.33
N GLU A 21 9.52 -0.43 -6.96
CA GLU A 21 10.51 0.49 -6.39
C GLU A 21 9.95 1.90 -6.14
N GLN A 22 8.96 2.33 -6.93
CA GLN A 22 8.31 3.62 -6.78
C GLN A 22 7.15 3.62 -5.78
N ARG A 23 6.71 2.47 -5.26
CA ARG A 23 5.58 2.42 -4.31
C ARG A 23 5.83 3.23 -3.05
N ILE A 24 7.08 3.31 -2.60
CA ILE A 24 7.45 4.09 -1.41
C ILE A 24 7.19 5.59 -1.59
N SER A 25 7.30 6.15 -2.80
CA SER A 25 7.02 7.59 -3.03
C SER A 25 5.54 7.92 -2.94
N HIS A 26 4.66 6.96 -3.22
CA HIS A 26 3.21 7.15 -3.15
C HIS A 26 2.61 6.90 -1.76
N LEU A 27 3.32 6.17 -0.88
CA LEU A 27 2.81 5.77 0.44
C LEU A 27 2.24 6.95 1.25
N LYS A 28 2.97 8.07 1.31
CA LYS A 28 2.52 9.25 2.06
C LYS A 28 1.16 9.73 1.57
N ASN A 29 0.98 9.85 0.25
CA ASN A 29 -0.27 10.30 -0.34
C ASN A 29 -1.40 9.28 -0.14
N ILE A 30 -1.11 7.98 -0.22
CA ILE A 30 -2.09 6.92 0.07
C ILE A 30 -2.60 7.00 1.51
N LEU A 31 -1.70 7.21 2.47
CA LEU A 31 -2.02 7.20 3.90
C LEU A 31 -2.65 8.52 4.35
N GLU A 32 -2.03 9.66 4.04
CA GLU A 32 -2.50 10.98 4.47
C GLU A 32 -3.65 11.51 3.62
N GLY A 33 -3.67 11.17 2.33
CA GLY A 33 -4.75 11.52 1.41
C GLY A 33 -5.94 10.58 1.48
N GLU A 34 -5.89 9.57 2.37
CA GLU A 34 -6.96 8.59 2.60
C GLU A 34 -7.47 7.92 1.31
N VAL A 35 -6.60 7.79 0.31
CA VAL A 35 -6.93 7.38 -1.07
C VAL A 35 -7.72 6.06 -1.10
N LEU A 36 -7.45 5.18 -0.14
CA LEU A 36 -8.03 3.86 -0.06
C LEU A 36 -9.20 3.76 0.93
N LEU A 37 -9.40 4.72 1.83
CA LEU A 37 -10.45 4.60 2.84
C LEU A 37 -11.83 4.47 2.20
N SER A 38 -12.67 3.61 2.80
CA SER A 38 -14.02 3.27 2.34
C SER A 38 -14.10 2.61 0.95
N LYS A 39 -12.99 2.43 0.23
CA LYS A 39 -12.99 1.73 -1.06
C LYS A 39 -13.30 0.26 -0.87
N SER A 40 -13.99 -0.31 -1.83
CA SER A 40 -14.26 -1.74 -1.87
C SER A 40 -13.03 -2.56 -2.22
N LYS A 41 -13.04 -3.86 -1.94
CA LYS A 41 -11.98 -4.79 -2.39
C LYS A 41 -11.74 -4.69 -3.90
N ALA A 42 -12.81 -4.57 -4.70
CA ALA A 42 -12.72 -4.45 -6.15
C ALA A 42 -12.02 -3.15 -6.58
N GLU A 43 -12.39 -2.01 -5.99
CA GLU A 43 -11.73 -0.72 -6.26
C GLU A 43 -10.26 -0.73 -5.80
N VAL A 44 -9.94 -1.41 -4.69
CA VAL A 44 -8.53 -1.54 -4.25
C VAL A 44 -7.72 -2.33 -5.27
N VAL A 45 -8.25 -3.44 -5.81
CA VAL A 45 -7.59 -4.18 -6.90
C VAL A 45 -7.46 -3.32 -8.15
N GLU A 46 -8.50 -2.57 -8.49
CA GLU A 46 -8.46 -1.64 -9.63
C GLU A 46 -7.39 -0.55 -9.43
N LEU A 47 -7.15 -0.06 -8.22
CA LEU A 47 -6.16 0.99 -7.98
C LEU A 47 -4.74 0.47 -7.79
N LEU A 48 -4.57 -0.58 -6.98
CA LEU A 48 -3.25 -1.07 -6.56
C LEU A 48 -2.77 -2.28 -7.37
N GLY A 49 -3.65 -2.89 -8.15
CA GLY A 49 -3.40 -4.16 -8.81
C GLY A 49 -3.71 -5.36 -7.93
N ASP A 50 -3.74 -6.53 -8.55
CA ASP A 50 -3.85 -7.81 -7.86
C ASP A 50 -2.45 -8.29 -7.43
N GLU A 51 -2.28 -8.60 -6.14
CA GLU A 51 -1.06 -9.22 -5.59
C GLU A 51 -1.34 -10.62 -5.04
N TYR A 52 -2.32 -11.31 -5.62
CA TYR A 52 -2.77 -12.64 -5.20
C TYR A 52 -3.29 -12.66 -3.76
N ASN A 53 -3.83 -11.52 -3.31
CA ASN A 53 -4.52 -11.45 -2.02
C ASN A 53 -5.83 -12.23 -2.12
N HIS A 54 -6.07 -13.16 -1.19
CA HIS A 54 -7.31 -13.92 -1.19
C HIS A 54 -8.51 -13.00 -0.92
N TYR A 55 -9.50 -13.03 -1.81
CA TYR A 55 -10.67 -12.15 -1.74
C TYR A 55 -11.46 -12.29 -0.43
N TYR A 56 -11.55 -13.50 0.12
CA TYR A 56 -12.24 -13.79 1.38
C TYR A 56 -11.46 -13.37 2.64
N VAL A 57 -10.21 -12.93 2.49
CA VAL A 57 -9.40 -12.45 3.60
C VAL A 57 -9.60 -10.94 3.73
N ASP A 58 -9.91 -10.48 4.94
CA ASP A 58 -10.16 -9.06 5.22
C ASP A 58 -8.89 -8.27 5.54
N ARG A 59 -7.73 -8.89 5.39
CA ARG A 59 -6.43 -8.23 5.57
C ARG A 59 -5.55 -8.51 4.35
N TRP A 60 -5.26 -7.48 3.59
CA TRP A 60 -4.38 -7.55 2.43
C TRP A 60 -3.06 -6.88 2.72
N LYS A 61 -2.01 -7.36 2.04
CA LYS A 61 -0.69 -6.75 2.11
C LYS A 61 -0.19 -6.49 0.70
N TYR A 62 0.36 -5.30 0.51
CA TYR A 62 1.05 -4.92 -0.70
C TYR A 62 2.50 -4.66 -0.38
N PHE A 63 3.42 -5.34 -1.07
CA PHE A 63 4.85 -5.12 -0.85
C PHE A 63 5.24 -3.71 -1.31
N VAL A 64 5.99 -2.99 -0.49
CA VAL A 64 6.48 -1.65 -0.84
C VAL A 64 7.96 -1.71 -1.16
N THR A 65 8.80 -2.12 -0.21
CA THR A 65 10.25 -2.15 -0.41
C THR A 65 10.96 -3.00 0.65
N ASP A 66 12.19 -3.41 0.34
CA ASP A 66 13.12 -3.95 1.33
C ASP A 66 13.90 -2.78 1.96
N LEU A 67 14.01 -2.77 3.29
CA LEU A 67 14.85 -1.80 3.96
C LEU A 67 16.30 -2.26 3.84
N LYS A 68 17.04 -1.82 2.81
CA LYS A 68 18.42 -2.28 2.50
C LYS A 68 19.39 -2.35 3.70
N SER A 69 19.17 -1.55 4.75
CA SER A 69 20.00 -1.52 5.96
C SER A 69 19.54 -2.44 7.09
N LEU A 70 18.38 -3.09 7.00
CA LEU A 70 17.78 -3.92 8.04
C LEU A 70 17.14 -5.17 7.43
N PRO A 71 17.02 -6.29 8.14
CA PRO A 71 16.34 -7.48 7.65
C PRO A 71 14.80 -7.33 7.68
N TYR A 72 14.29 -6.12 7.46
CA TYR A 72 12.87 -5.79 7.51
C TYR A 72 12.35 -5.45 6.13
N LYS A 73 11.13 -5.92 5.85
CA LYS A 73 10.36 -5.62 4.66
C LYS A 73 9.23 -4.67 5.00
N MET A 74 8.98 -3.70 4.12
CA MET A 74 7.89 -2.76 4.27
C MET A 74 6.70 -3.18 3.42
N TYR A 75 5.52 -3.21 4.04
CA TYR A 75 4.24 -3.49 3.40
C TYR A 75 3.25 -2.38 3.68
N LEU A 76 2.37 -2.11 2.71
CA LEU A 76 1.10 -1.44 2.93
C LEU A 76 0.08 -2.51 3.34
N GLU A 77 -0.39 -2.46 4.57
CA GLU A 77 -1.41 -3.37 5.11
C GLU A 77 -2.77 -2.66 5.08
N ILE A 78 -3.75 -3.34 4.52
CA ILE A 78 -5.13 -2.86 4.34
C ILE A 78 -6.05 -3.81 5.09
N GLU A 79 -6.92 -3.29 5.95
CA GLU A 79 -7.96 -4.07 6.62
C GLU A 79 -9.34 -3.64 6.16
N PHE A 80 -10.16 -4.61 5.76
CA PHE A 80 -11.52 -4.42 5.30
C PHE A 80 -12.52 -4.72 6.42
N ARG A 81 -13.62 -3.98 6.47
CA ARG A 81 -14.82 -4.29 7.25
C ARG A 81 -16.03 -4.09 6.34
N ASN A 82 -16.91 -5.09 6.29
CA ASN A 82 -18.09 -5.06 5.41
C ASN A 82 -17.74 -4.72 3.95
N ASN A 83 -16.68 -5.36 3.43
CA ASN A 83 -16.16 -5.15 2.07
C ASN A 83 -15.58 -3.75 1.78
N ALA A 84 -15.42 -2.88 2.78
CA ALA A 84 -14.82 -1.55 2.62
C ALA A 84 -13.52 -1.41 3.42
N VAL A 85 -12.54 -0.67 2.92
CA VAL A 85 -11.31 -0.38 3.66
C VAL A 85 -11.64 0.42 4.92
N SER A 86 -11.32 -0.17 6.06
CA SER A 86 -11.48 0.43 7.39
C SER A 86 -10.17 0.96 7.97
N VAL A 87 -9.05 0.32 7.62
CA VAL A 87 -7.71 0.68 8.09
C VAL A 87 -6.72 0.55 6.95
N CYS A 88 -5.84 1.52 6.83
CA CYS A 88 -4.72 1.52 5.90
C CYS A 88 -3.47 1.97 6.65
N ARG A 89 -2.42 1.14 6.70
CA ARG A 89 -1.20 1.46 7.46
C ARG A 89 0.05 0.81 6.87
N VAL A 90 1.21 1.32 7.25
CA VAL A 90 2.49 0.67 6.95
C VAL A 90 2.83 -0.35 8.03
N LYS A 91 3.34 -1.50 7.61
CA LYS A 91 3.83 -2.56 8.48
C LYS A 91 5.24 -2.97 8.08
N LEU A 92 6.13 -2.99 9.06
CA LEU A 92 7.45 -3.60 8.92
C LEU A 92 7.36 -5.05 9.40
N VAL A 93 7.89 -5.98 8.61
CA VAL A 93 7.93 -7.43 8.89
C VAL A 93 9.37 -7.90 8.81
#